data_AF-A0AAV4B5L0-F1
#
_entry.id   AF-A0AAV4B5L0-F1
#
_cell.length_a   1.000
_cell.length_b   1.000
_cell.length_c   1.000
_cell.angle_alpha   90.00
_cell.angle_beta   90.00
_cell.angle_gamma   90.00
#
_symmetry.space_group_name_H-M   'P 1'
#
loop_
_entity.id
_entity.type
_entity.pdbx_description
1 polymer ?
#
loop_
_entity_poly.entity_id
_entity_poly.type
_entity_poly.pdbx_seq_one_letter_code
_entity_poly.pdbx_strand_id
1 'polypeptide(L)' 'MASRLTKYLTENGYINTSVQKGGIPGVSGCLEHATMIWEAIKKAKSKKLNLDVVWLDLANAYGSVPHEMIQLALRMYHV' A
#
# COMPACT_ATOMS: atom_id res chain seq x y z
N MET A 1 -0.33 12.70 -17.10
CA MET A 1 -0.96 13.25 -15.88
C MET A 1 -0.66 12.38 -14.66
N ALA A 2 -0.95 11.07 -14.70
CA ALA A 2 -0.64 10.13 -13.61
C ALA A 2 0.83 10.14 -13.16
N SER A 3 1.80 10.07 -14.09
CA SER A 3 3.24 10.08 -13.74
C SER A 3 3.69 11.31 -12.96
N ARG A 4 3.15 12.49 -13.30
CA ARG A 4 3.45 13.75 -12.59
C ARG A 4 2.89 13.73 -11.17
N LEU A 5 1.66 13.25 -11.01
CA LEU A 5 1.02 13.13 -9.71
C LEU A 5 1.75 12.13 -8.81
N THR A 6 2.07 10.93 -9.33
CA THR A 6 2.86 9.94 -8.61
C THR A 6 4.22 10.49 -8.19
N LYS A 7 4.91 11.18 -9.09
CA LYS A 7 6.19 11.83 -8.77
C LYS A 7 6.04 12.85 -7.64
N TYR A 8 5.06 13.75 -7.74
CA TYR A 8 4.79 14.76 -6.72
C TYR A 8 4.48 14.13 -5.35
N LEU A 9 3.59 13.14 -5.29
CA LEU A 9 3.22 12.48 -4.04
C LEU A 9 4.39 11.73 -3.39
N THR A 10 5.24 11.09 -4.19
CA THR A 10 6.39 10.35 -3.68
C THR A 10 7.53 11.27 -3.25
N GLU A 11 7.87 12.30 -4.04
CA GLU A 11 8.95 13.25 -3.71
C GLU A 11 8.66 14.09 -2.47
N ASN A 12 7.38 14.41 -2.21
CA ASN A 12 6.96 15.13 -1.02
C ASN A 12 6.68 14.21 0.18
N GLY A 13 6.92 12.91 0.08
CA GLY A 13 6.75 11.97 1.19
C GLY A 13 5.29 11.73 1.61
N TYR A 14 4.32 12.04 0.75
CA TYR A 14 2.89 11.80 1.03
C TYR A 14 2.49 10.32 0.92
N ILE A 15 3.34 9.50 0.30
CA ILE A 15 3.17 8.04 0.25
C ILE A 15 4.35 7.39 0.96
N ASN A 16 4.05 6.61 2.00
CA ASN A 16 5.05 5.78 2.65
C ASN A 16 5.28 4.49 1.84
N THR A 17 6.37 4.44 1.09
CA THR A 17 6.73 3.30 0.23
C THR A 17 7.21 2.07 0.99
N SER A 18 7.49 2.16 2.30
CA SER A 18 7.77 0.97 3.11
C SER A 18 6.52 0.12 3.34
N VAL A 19 5.34 0.74 3.28
CA VAL A 19 4.03 0.10 3.48
C VAL A 19 3.26 -0.01 2.15
N GLN A 20 3.08 1.11 1.43
CA GLN A 20 2.34 1.16 0.17
C GLN A 20 3.25 0.78 -0.99
N LYS A 21 3.07 -0.43 -1.53
CA LYS A 21 3.86 -0.93 -2.66
C LYS A 21 3.06 -1.01 -3.96
N GLY A 22 1.73 -1.07 -3.86
CA GLY A 22 0.84 -1.07 -5.02
C GLY A 22 0.84 0.28 -5.73
N GLY A 23 0.94 0.28 -7.06
CA GLY A 23 0.88 1.50 -7.86
C GLY A 23 2.12 2.40 -7.79
N ILE A 24 3.21 1.94 -7.17
CA ILE A 24 4.49 2.67 -7.11
C ILE A 24 5.44 2.15 -8.20
N PRO A 25 5.89 3.01 -9.13
CA PRO A 25 6.84 2.61 -10.16
C PRO A 25 8.14 2.08 -9.58
N GLY A 26 8.65 0.98 -10.14
CA GLY A 26 9.93 0.38 -9.73
C GLY A 26 9.88 -0.48 -8.46
N VAL A 27 8.72 -0.66 -7.84
CA VAL A 27 8.55 -1.52 -6.66
C VAL A 27 7.91 -2.86 -7.06
N SER A 28 8.55 -3.97 -6.66
CA SER A 28 8.01 -5.32 -6.89
C SER A 28 7.07 -5.72 -5.75
N GLY A 29 5.95 -5.00 -5.62
CA GLY A 29 5.08 -5.09 -4.45
C GLY A 29 4.58 -6.49 -4.13
N CYS A 30 4.17 -7.26 -5.16
CA CYS A 30 3.68 -8.62 -4.97
C CYS A 30 4.75 -9.57 -4.40
N LEU A 31 5.96 -9.50 -4.93
CA LEU A 31 7.07 -10.34 -4.47
C LEU A 31 7.46 -9.95 -3.05
N GLU A 32 7.58 -8.66 -2.77
CA GLU A 32 7.94 -8.17 -1.45
C GLU A 32 6.89 -8.47 -0.37
N HIS A 33 5.60 -8.46 -0.72
CA HIS A 33 4.54 -8.81 0.23
C HIS A 33 4.55 -10.31 0.54
N ALA A 34 4.71 -11.16 -0.49
CA ALA A 34 4.79 -12.60 -0.32
C ALA A 34 6.02 -13.00 0.52
N THR A 35 7.18 -12.38 0.27
CA THR A 35 8.40 -12.63 1.06
C THR A 35 8.25 -12.16 2.50
N MET A 36 7.66 -10.98 2.75
CA MET A 36 7.43 -10.48 4.11
C MET A 36 6.55 -11.42 4.94
N ILE A 37 5.43 -11.89 4.37
CA ILE A 37 4.54 -12.85 5.06
C ILE A 37 5.28 -14.17 5.32
N TRP A 38 6.02 -14.67 4.33
CA TRP A 38 6.80 -15.89 4.45
C TRP A 38 7.86 -15.83 5.55
N GLU A 39 8.56 -14.70 5.66
CA GLU A 39 9.55 -14.45 6.71
C GLU A 39 8.89 -14.38 8.09
N ALA A 40 7.73 -13.73 8.20
CA ALA A 40 6.95 -13.72 9.44
C ALA A 40 6.56 -15.14 9.89
N ILE A 41 6.07 -15.97 8.97
CA ILE A 41 5.72 -17.37 9.24
C ILE A 41 6.96 -18.18 9.69
N LYS A 42 8.09 -18.05 8.97
CA LYS A 42 9.34 -18.72 9.34
C LYS A 42 9.83 -18.31 10.72
N LYS A 43 9.75 -17.03 11.05
CA LYS A 43 10.15 -16.49 12.36
C LYS A 43 9.24 -17.02 13.47
N ALA A 44 7.93 -17.02 13.26
CA ALA A 44 6.98 -17.57 14.24
C ALA A 44 7.25 -19.05 14.49
N LYS A 45 7.45 -19.84 13.44
CA LYS A 45 7.77 -21.28 13.54
C LYS A 45 9.08 -21.55 14.27
N SER A 46 10.16 -20.87 13.90
CA SER A 46 11.49 -21.07 14.51
C SER A 46 11.52 -20.67 15.99
N LYS A 47 10.80 -19.61 16.36
CA LYS A 47 10.74 -19.09 17.73
C LYS A 47 9.59 -19.66 18.58
N LYS A 48 8.76 -20.54 18.00
CA LYS A 48 7.55 -21.08 18.63
C LYS A 48 6.61 -19.97 19.15
N LEU A 49 6.45 -18.92 18.35
CA LEU A 49 5.55 -17.81 18.63
C LEU A 49 4.21 -18.02 17.93
N ASN A 50 3.15 -17.44 18.47
CA ASN A 50 1.86 -17.34 17.79
C ASN A 50 1.95 -16.23 16.73
N LEU A 51 1.31 -16.46 15.59
CA LEU A 51 1.19 -15.50 14.50
C LEU A 51 -0.21 -15.61 13.92
N ASP A 52 -0.97 -14.52 14.02
CA ASP A 52 -2.25 -14.36 13.36
C ASP A 52 -2.07 -13.42 12.17
N VAL A 53 -2.64 -13.80 11.03
CA VAL A 53 -2.61 -13.00 9.81
C VAL A 53 -4.04 -12.75 9.36
N VAL A 54 -4.34 -11.53 8.94
CA VAL A 54 -5.66 -11.13 8.47
C VAL A 54 -5.53 -10.62 7.03
N TRP A 55 -6.36 -11.17 6.15
CA TRP A 55 -6.46 -10.77 4.76
C TRP A 55 -7.65 -9.83 4.63
N LEU A 56 -7.39 -8.62 4.16
CA LEU A 56 -8.40 -7.58 3.95
C LEU A 56 -8.46 -7.24 2.47
N ASP A 57 -9.67 -7.14 1.94
CA ASP A 57 -9.93 -6.73 0.56
C ASP A 57 -11.10 -5.74 0.51
N LEU A 58 -11.10 -4.86 -0.49
CA LEU A 58 -12.14 -3.85 -0.67
C LEU A 58 -13.09 -4.27 -1.79
N ALA A 59 -14.36 -4.45 -1.46
CA ALA A 59 -15.40 -4.69 -2.47
C ALA A 59 -15.57 -3.48 -3.40
N ASN A 60 -15.49 -3.71 -4.71
CA ASN A 60 -15.63 -2.69 -5.75
C ASN A 60 -14.72 -1.46 -5.52
N ALA A 61 -13.43 -1.67 -5.25
CA ALA A 61 -12.49 -0.63 -4.81
C ALA A 61 -12.46 0.66 -5.65
N TYR A 62 -12.71 0.60 -6.97
CA TYR A 62 -12.78 1.80 -7.81
C TYR A 62 -14.18 2.41 -7.87
N GLY A 63 -15.22 1.58 -7.99
CA GLY A 63 -16.59 2.08 -8.16
C GLY A 63 -17.26 2.53 -6.86
N SER A 64 -16.72 2.15 -5.70
CA SER A 64 -17.29 2.49 -4.40
C SER A 64 -16.76 3.78 -3.79
N VAL A 65 -15.71 4.40 -4.37
CA VAL A 65 -15.12 5.63 -3.84
C VAL A 65 -16.03 6.83 -4.14
N PRO A 66 -16.53 7.56 -3.11
CA PRO A 66 -17.30 8.78 -3.33
C PRO A 66 -16.43 9.85 -4.01
N HIS A 67 -17.01 10.60 -4.96
CA HIS A 67 -16.25 11.62 -5.70
C HIS A 67 -15.76 12.75 -4.77
N GLU A 68 -16.53 13.08 -3.73
CA GLU A 68 -16.16 14.06 -2.71
C GLU A 68 -14.91 13.61 -1.93
N MET A 69 -14.72 12.31 -1.72
CA MET A 69 -13.55 11.77 -1.06
C MET A 69 -12.30 11.95 -1.91
N ILE A 70 -12.40 11.76 -3.23
CA ILE A 70 -11.29 12.02 -4.16
C ILE A 70 -10.87 13.49 -4.09
N GLN A 71 -11.84 14.41 -4.15
CA GLN A 71 -11.60 15.85 -4.05
C GLN A 71 -10.98 16.24 -2.69
N LEU A 72 -11.45 15.63 -1.61
CA LEU A 72 -10.88 15.83 -0.28
C LEU A 72 -9.42 15.38 -0.23
N ALA A 73 -9.10 14.18 -0.75
CA ALA A 73 -7.75 13.65 -0.77
C ALA A 73 -6.79 14.54 -1.57
N LEU A 74 -7.21 15.04 -2.74
CA LEU A 74 -6.40 15.97 -3.54
C LEU A 74 -6.06 17.25 -2.73
N ARG A 75 -7.06 17.85 -2.06
CA ARG A 75 -6.84 19.02 -1.20
C ARG A 75 -5.91 18.72 -0.02
N MET A 76 -6.06 17.56 0.63
CA MET A 76 -5.21 17.16 1.76
C MET A 76 -3.73 17.06 1.39
N TYR A 77 -3.43 16.68 0.13
CA TYR A 77 -2.07 16.52 -0.37
C TYR A 77 -1.60 17.69 -1.24
N HIS A 78 -2.32 18.81 -1.26
CA HIS A 78 -1.94 20.03 -1.99
C HIS A 78 -1.78 19.81 -3.51
N VAL A 79 -2.64 18.96 -4.07
CA VAL A 79 -2.72 18.65 -5.51
C VAL A 79 -3.77 19.50 -6.21
#